data_AF-A0A953NFY3-F1
#
_entry.id   AF-A0A953NFY3-F1
#
_cell.length_a   1.000
_cell.length_b   1.000
_cell.length_c   1.000
_cell.angle_alpha   90.00
_cell.angle_beta   90.00
_cell.angle_gamma   90.00
#
_symmetry.space_group_name_H-M   'P 1'
#
loop_
_entity.id
_entity.type
_entity.pdbx_description
1 polymer ?
#
loop_
_entity_poly.entity_id
_entity_poly.type
_entity_poly.pdbx_seq_one_letter_code
_entity_poly.pdbx_strand_id
1 'polypeptide(L)'
;MRVKTVEFAGKKITVREMKIKELNALADKLGVEFDKVFKAENTDDVKTALITALKDNIPKIFNDVAEGDIDEAYPSEIEELIRAFIDVNFFGVKKVLTSMAQLQAR
;
A
#
# COMPACT_ATOMS: atom_id res chain seq x y z
N MET A 1 -11.94 3.04 -11.09
CA MET A 1 -11.70 3.39 -9.68
C MET A 1 -11.77 2.10 -8.88
N ARG A 2 -10.62 1.58 -8.48
CA ARG A 2 -10.56 0.38 -7.65
C ARG A 2 -10.91 0.74 -6.21
N VAL A 3 -11.78 -0.06 -5.61
CA VAL A 3 -12.18 0.08 -4.22
C VAL A 3 -12.19 -1.31 -3.62
N LYS A 4 -11.61 -1.44 -2.43
CA LYS A 4 -11.58 -2.70 -1.68
C LYS A 4 -11.96 -2.39 -0.24
N THR A 5 -12.97 -3.11 0.25
CA THR A 5 -13.37 -3.02 1.65
C THR A 5 -12.75 -4.19 2.39
N VAL A 6 -12.10 -3.90 3.53
CA VAL A 6 -11.49 -4.88 4.42
C VAL A 6 -12.03 -4.68 5.83
N GLU A 7 -12.08 -5.74 6.62
CA GLU A 7 -12.35 -5.64 8.05
C GLU A 7 -11.02 -5.44 8.81
N PHE A 8 -11.02 -4.46 9.71
CA PHE A 8 -9.88 -4.08 10.52
C PHE A 8 -10.38 -3.69 11.91
N ALA A 9 -9.95 -4.39 12.96
CA ALA A 9 -10.40 -4.16 14.33
C ALA A 9 -11.95 -4.17 14.46
N GLY A 10 -12.60 -5.09 13.74
CA GLY A 10 -14.07 -5.17 13.69
C GLY A 10 -14.79 -4.02 12.96
N LYS A 11 -14.05 -3.11 12.31
CA LYS A 11 -14.58 -2.01 11.48
C LYS A 11 -14.36 -2.30 10.00
N LYS A 12 -15.28 -1.85 9.16
CA LYS A 12 -15.14 -1.93 7.69
C LYS A 12 -14.39 -0.71 7.16
N ILE A 13 -13.17 -0.94 6.69
CA ILE A 13 -12.32 0.10 6.11
C ILE A 13 -12.36 0.02 4.60
N THR A 14 -12.67 1.15 3.98
CA THR A 14 -12.80 1.25 2.53
C THR A 14 -11.53 1.86 1.94
N VAL A 15 -10.72 1.00 1.32
CA VAL A 15 -9.51 1.39 0.61
C VAL A 15 -9.87 1.76 -0.82
N ARG A 16 -9.67 3.04 -1.18
CA ARG A 16 -9.91 3.53 -2.53
C ARG A 16 -8.61 3.86 -3.26
N GLU A 17 -8.65 3.79 -4.58
CA GLU A 17 -7.57 4.22 -5.45
C GLU A 17 -7.30 5.71 -5.28
N MET A 18 -6.05 6.04 -4.96
CA MET A 18 -5.55 7.39 -4.79
C MET A 18 -4.85 7.85 -6.07
N LYS A 19 -4.91 9.15 -6.37
CA LYS A 19 -4.16 9.72 -7.50
C LYS A 19 -2.65 9.67 -7.19
N ILE A 20 -1.81 9.63 -8.23
CA ILE A 20 -0.34 9.68 -8.09
C ILE A 20 0.12 10.85 -7.21
N LYS A 21 -0.51 12.03 -7.35
CA LYS A 21 -0.21 13.20 -6.50
C LYS A 21 -0.52 12.97 -5.00
N GLU A 22 -1.56 12.19 -4.69
CA GLU A 22 -1.94 11.87 -3.32
C GLU A 22 -1.01 10.80 -2.76
N LEU A 23 -0.64 9.80 -3.57
CA LEU A 23 0.38 8.82 -3.21
C LEU A 23 1.71 9.49 -2.93
N ASN A 24 2.18 10.41 -3.78
CA ASN A 24 3.42 11.14 -3.55
C ASN A 24 3.37 11.97 -2.25
N ALA A 25 2.28 12.69 -2.00
CA ALA A 25 2.10 13.42 -0.74
C ALA A 25 2.08 12.49 0.48
N LEU A 26 1.56 11.27 0.33
CA LEU A 26 1.55 10.24 1.36
C LEU A 26 2.95 9.65 1.55
N ALA A 27 3.70 9.42 0.47
CA ALA A 27 5.11 9.06 0.47
C ALA A 27 5.95 10.07 1.25
N ASP A 28 5.81 11.36 0.93
CA ASP A 28 6.48 12.45 1.64
C ASP A 28 6.16 12.46 3.14
N LYS A 29 4.89 12.25 3.49
CA LYS A 29 4.46 12.14 4.91
C LYS A 29 5.03 10.92 5.62
N LEU A 30 5.24 9.82 4.91
CA LEU A 30 5.79 8.58 5.46
C LEU A 30 7.31 8.55 5.43
N GLY A 31 7.97 9.48 4.73
CA GLY A 31 9.39 9.42 4.43
C GLY A 31 9.76 8.25 3.51
N VAL A 32 8.82 7.77 2.70
CA VAL A 32 9.00 6.63 1.80
C VAL A 32 8.98 7.10 0.36
N GLU A 33 9.92 6.65 -0.46
CA GLU A 33 9.89 6.91 -1.90
C GLU A 33 9.09 5.84 -2.63
N PHE A 34 7.77 6.06 -2.82
CA PHE A 34 6.94 5.15 -3.64
C PHE A 34 7.47 5.01 -5.07
N ASP A 35 8.16 6.02 -5.61
CA ASP A 35 8.80 5.97 -6.93
C ASP A 35 9.87 4.86 -7.02
N LYS A 36 10.61 4.62 -5.93
CA LYS A 36 11.55 3.49 -5.85
C LYS A 36 10.80 2.16 -5.82
N VAL A 37 9.63 2.08 -5.18
CA VAL A 37 8.76 0.90 -5.19
C VAL A 37 8.24 0.61 -6.60
N PHE A 38 7.94 1.66 -7.36
CA PHE A 38 7.50 1.55 -8.74
C PHE A 38 8.61 1.21 -9.74
N LYS A 39 9.89 1.40 -9.37
CA LYS A 39 11.04 1.17 -10.26
C LYS A 39 11.93 0.01 -9.82
N ALA A 40 11.76 -0.50 -8.61
CA ALA A 40 12.62 -1.55 -8.06
C ALA A 40 12.37 -2.90 -8.73
N GLU A 41 13.42 -3.45 -9.33
CA GLU A 41 13.46 -4.82 -9.83
C GLU A 41 13.45 -5.83 -8.67
N ASN A 42 14.13 -5.52 -7.56
CA ASN A 42 14.09 -6.29 -6.31
C ASN A 42 12.85 -5.92 -5.51
N THR A 43 11.75 -6.59 -5.84
CA THR A 43 10.42 -6.21 -5.35
C THR A 43 10.24 -6.55 -3.87
N ASP A 44 11.05 -7.42 -3.27
CA ASP A 44 10.80 -7.93 -1.92
C ASP A 44 11.38 -7.07 -0.79
N ASP A 45 12.59 -6.52 -0.93
CA ASP A 45 13.13 -5.55 0.04
C ASP A 45 12.30 -4.27 0.08
N VAL A 46 11.91 -3.79 -1.10
CA VAL A 46 11.15 -2.55 -1.22
C VAL A 46 9.71 -2.73 -0.75
N LYS A 47 9.10 -3.90 -1.00
CA LYS A 47 7.83 -4.26 -0.37
C LYS A 47 7.96 -4.34 1.14
N THR A 48 9.03 -4.91 1.67
CA THR A 48 9.21 -5.05 3.12
C THR A 48 9.35 -3.68 3.78
N ALA A 49 10.19 -2.80 3.23
CA ALA A 49 10.31 -1.42 3.70
C ALA A 49 8.98 -0.65 3.61
N LEU A 50 8.23 -0.87 2.52
CA LEU A 50 6.89 -0.30 2.36
C LEU A 50 5.93 -0.79 3.44
N ILE A 51 5.87 -2.11 3.65
CA ILE A 51 4.99 -2.75 4.61
C ILE A 51 5.31 -2.24 6.01
N THR A 52 6.59 -2.17 6.39
CA THR A 52 7.02 -1.63 7.69
C THR A 52 6.60 -0.17 7.84
N ALA A 53 6.87 0.68 6.85
CA ALA A 53 6.49 2.08 6.92
C ALA A 53 4.96 2.30 6.94
N LEU A 54 4.21 1.46 6.22
CA LEU A 54 2.75 1.45 6.25
C LEU A 54 2.25 0.99 7.63
N LYS A 55 2.83 -0.06 8.24
CA LYS A 55 2.50 -0.54 9.60
C LYS A 55 2.71 0.55 10.64
N ASP A 56 3.84 1.23 10.60
CA ASP A 56 4.18 2.28 11.58
C ASP A 56 3.32 3.54 11.43
N ASN A 57 2.56 3.67 10.34
CA ASN A 57 1.81 4.89 10.03
C ASN A 57 0.39 4.61 9.54
N ILE A 58 -0.18 3.43 9.80
CA ILE A 58 -1.56 3.09 9.45
C ILE A 58 -2.56 4.22 9.79
N PRO A 59 -2.52 4.84 10.99
CA PRO A 59 -3.47 5.90 11.35
C PRO A 59 -3.34 7.16 10.50
N LYS A 60 -2.14 7.43 9.96
CA LYS A 60 -1.87 8.58 9.09
C LYS A 60 -2.31 8.34 7.64
N ILE A 61 -2.37 7.07 7.24
CA ILE A 61 -2.74 6.62 5.89
C ILE A 61 -4.25 6.46 5.79
N PHE A 62 -4.85 5.88 6.83
CA PHE A 62 -6.27 5.64 6.97
C PHE A 62 -6.78 6.49 8.12
N ASN A 63 -7.35 7.66 7.82
CA ASN A 63 -7.94 8.53 8.84
C ASN A 63 -9.08 7.84 9.63
N ASP A 64 -9.63 6.75 9.09
CA ASP A 64 -10.66 5.93 9.74
C ASP A 64 -10.08 4.89 10.72
N VAL A 65 -8.75 4.78 10.83
CA VAL A 65 -8.05 3.92 11.81
C VAL A 65 -7.46 4.79 12.91
N ALA A 66 -7.84 4.55 14.16
CA ALA A 66 -7.15 5.13 15.32
C ALA A 66 -5.95 4.28 15.74
N GLU A 67 -5.01 4.85 16.50
CA GLU A 67 -3.90 4.06 17.09
C GLU A 67 -4.42 2.90 17.95
N GLY A 68 -5.48 3.10 18.74
CA GLY A 68 -6.09 2.04 19.54
C GLY A 68 -6.74 0.92 18.72
N ASP A 69 -7.13 1.19 17.46
CA ASP A 69 -7.63 0.15 16.57
C ASP A 69 -6.49 -0.78 16.10
N ILE A 70 -5.22 -0.33 16.13
CA ILE A 70 -4.07 -1.16 15.77
C ILE A 70 -3.78 -2.17 16.88
N ASP A 71 -3.89 -1.75 18.14
CA ASP A 71 -3.69 -2.63 19.29
C ASP A 71 -4.80 -3.70 19.41
N GLU A 72 -6.01 -3.39 18.93
CA GLU A 72 -7.14 -4.34 18.88
C GLU A 72 -7.19 -5.16 17.58
N ALA A 73 -6.40 -4.81 16.56
CA ALA A 73 -6.38 -5.51 15.29
C ALA A 73 -5.53 -6.79 15.33
N TYR A 74 -6.00 -7.84 14.67
CA TYR A 74 -5.19 -9.04 14.46
C TYR A 74 -4.04 -8.73 13.49
N PRO A 75 -2.86 -9.35 13.65
CA PRO A 75 -1.76 -9.24 12.69
C PRO A 75 -2.17 -9.53 11.24
N SER A 76 -3.12 -10.47 11.06
CA SER A 76 -3.71 -10.79 9.75
C SER A 76 -4.57 -9.66 9.18
N GLU A 77 -5.30 -8.91 10.00
CA GLU A 77 -6.10 -7.75 9.56
C GLU A 77 -5.20 -6.60 9.12
N ILE A 78 -4.11 -6.37 9.86
CA ILE A 78 -3.06 -5.41 9.49
C ILE A 78 -2.47 -5.75 8.13
N GLU A 79 -2.10 -7.02 7.93
CA GLU A 79 -1.59 -7.48 6.63
C GLU A 79 -2.63 -7.34 5.51
N GLU A 80 -3.90 -7.64 5.80
CA GLU A 80 -4.97 -7.55 4.82
C GLU A 80 -5.25 -6.11 4.40
N LEU A 81 -5.24 -5.16 5.34
CA LEU A 81 -5.38 -3.73 5.08
C LEU A 81 -4.23 -3.20 4.21
N ILE A 82 -3.00 -3.55 4.56
CA ILE A 82 -1.82 -3.16 3.79
C ILE A 82 -1.85 -3.78 2.39
N ARG A 83 -2.21 -5.07 2.28
CA ARG A 83 -2.33 -5.75 1.00
C ARG A 83 -3.42 -5.12 0.14
N ALA A 84 -4.56 -4.76 0.73
CA ALA A 84 -5.62 -4.05 0.04
C ALA A 84 -5.15 -2.67 -0.48
N PHE A 85 -4.38 -1.93 0.32
CA PHE A 85 -3.76 -0.67 -0.11
C PHE A 85 -2.85 -0.85 -1.32
N ILE A 86 -1.95 -1.82 -1.26
CA ILE A 86 -1.00 -2.12 -2.32
C ILE A 86 -1.75 -2.59 -3.58
N ASP A 87 -2.73 -3.47 -3.45
CA ASP A 87 -3.52 -3.95 -4.60
C ASP A 87 -4.33 -2.83 -5.24
N VAL A 88 -4.90 -1.93 -4.46
CA VAL A 88 -5.74 -0.85 -5.00
C VAL A 88 -4.89 0.21 -5.70
N ASN A 89 -3.74 0.58 -5.13
CA ASN A 89 -2.90 1.71 -5.59
C ASN A 89 -1.72 1.30 -6.49
N PHE A 90 -1.17 0.10 -6.34
CA PHE A 90 0.07 -0.35 -7.01
C PHE A 90 -0.14 -1.49 -8.02
N PHE A 91 -1.36 -2.04 -8.15
CA PHE A 91 -1.64 -3.13 -9.10
C PHE A 91 -1.42 -2.74 -10.58
N GLY A 92 -1.62 -1.46 -10.93
CA GLY A 92 -1.32 -0.97 -12.28
C GLY A 92 0.16 -1.06 -12.62
N VAL A 93 1.04 -0.81 -11.65
CA VAL A 93 2.48 -0.79 -11.86
C VAL A 93 3.07 -2.19 -11.96
N LYS A 94 2.57 -3.16 -11.19
CA LYS A 94 2.89 -4.58 -11.44
C LYS A 94 2.61 -4.96 -12.90
N LYS A 95 1.44 -4.60 -13.43
CA LYS A 95 1.06 -4.97 -14.80
C LYS A 95 1.93 -4.28 -15.86
N VAL A 96 2.26 -3.00 -15.67
CA VAL A 96 3.10 -2.23 -16.59
C VAL A 96 4.56 -2.72 -16.56
N LEU A 97 5.15 -2.92 -15.39
CA LEU A 97 6.53 -3.41 -15.25
C LEU A 97 6.69 -4.81 -15.84
N THR A 98 5.76 -5.73 -15.55
CA THR A 98 5.81 -7.08 -16.12
C THR A 98 5.66 -7.06 -17.65
N SER A 99 4.80 -6.19 -18.18
CA SER A 99 4.63 -6.06 -19.65
C SER A 99 5.88 -5.46 -20.31
N MET A 100 6.53 -4.49 -19.67
CA MET A 100 7.78 -3.89 -20.14
C MET A 100 8.96 -4.87 -20.12
N ALA A 101 9.10 -5.65 -19.03
CA ALA A 101 10.12 -6.69 -18.93
C ALA A 101 9.96 -7.77 -20.02
N GLN A 102 8.71 -8.13 -20.36
CA GLN A 102 8.41 -9.06 -21.45
C GLN A 102 8.68 -8.48 -22.85
N LEU A 103 8.59 -7.15 -23.01
CA LEU A 103 8.90 -6.47 -24.27
C LEU A 103 10.40 -6.27 -24.49
N GLN A 104 11.21 -6.13 -23.42
CA GLN A 104 12.67 -6.04 -23.52
C GLN A 104 13.38 -7.40 -23.62
N ALA A 105 12.68 -8.49 -23.32
CA ALA A 105 13.17 -9.87 -23.47
C ALA A 105 12.88 -10.47 -24.86
N ARG A 106 12.50 -9.65 -25.84
CA ARG A 106 12.22 -10.04 -27.23
C ARG A 106 13.20 -9.42 -28.21
#